data_AF-A0A9P0XGB7-F1
#
_entry.id   AF-A0A9P0XGB7-F1
#
_cell.length_a   1.000
_cell.length_b   1.000
_cell.length_c   1.000
_cell.angle_alpha   90.00
_cell.angle_beta   90.00
_cell.angle_gamma   90.00
#
_symmetry.space_group_name_H-M   'P 1'
#
loop_
_entity.id
_entity.type
_entity.pdbx_description
1 polymer ?
#
loop_
_entity_poly.entity_id
_entity_poly.type
_entity_poly.pdbx_seq_one_letter_code
_entity_poly.pdbx_strand_id
1 'polypeptide(L)'
;MSCNSNSQDELYTYMNVDKLLSTAEGQNCKSWKCRAVGILKSVNGHFYLNDIYEESNLEAPKLLVSMLYQDDIPNSILPMTVQLFGIMQWIEKPVLLVEIIHVINPRMAVNIQNSLSSIVNYYRNNKPLLKNKCEK
;
A
#
# COMPACT_ATOMS: atom_id res chain seq x y z
N MET A 1 10.38 28.14 5.36
CA MET A 1 10.32 26.84 6.08
C MET A 1 10.83 25.79 5.12
N SER A 2 12.04 25.28 5.34
CA SER A 2 12.66 24.27 4.47
C SER A 2 12.38 22.89 5.07
N CYS A 3 11.55 22.10 4.39
CA CYS A 3 11.37 20.69 4.74
C CYS A 3 12.63 19.96 4.28
N ASN A 4 13.38 19.38 5.22
CA ASN A 4 14.46 18.44 4.90
C ASN A 4 13.90 17.32 4.02
N SER A 5 14.34 17.26 2.77
CA SER A 5 14.12 16.10 1.89
C SER A 5 15.00 14.96 2.41
N ASN A 6 14.45 14.18 3.33
CA ASN A 6 15.09 12.93 3.72
C ASN A 6 14.99 11.97 2.53
N SER A 7 16.08 11.28 2.20
CA SER A 7 16.17 10.23 1.17
C SER A 7 15.19 9.05 1.30
N GLN A 8 14.31 9.08 2.31
CA GLN A 8 13.18 8.16 2.46
C GLN A 8 12.01 8.47 1.51
N ASP A 9 11.95 9.67 0.93
CA ASP A 9 10.85 10.07 0.02
C ASP A 9 10.88 9.37 -1.35
N GLU A 10 11.96 8.65 -1.68
CA GLU A 10 12.11 7.98 -2.97
C GLU A 10 11.67 6.51 -2.99
N LEU A 11 11.60 5.83 -1.84
CA LEU A 11 11.41 4.38 -1.77
C LEU A 11 9.97 3.99 -1.43
N TYR A 12 9.42 3.01 -2.15
CA TYR A 12 8.12 2.43 -1.85
C TYR A 12 8.17 1.58 -0.57
N THR A 13 7.54 2.05 0.49
CA THR A 13 7.44 1.30 1.75
C THR A 13 6.33 0.27 1.69
N TYR A 14 6.64 -1.00 1.99
CA TYR A 14 5.63 -2.06 2.04
C TYR A 14 4.72 -1.95 3.27
N MET A 15 3.41 -2.02 3.04
CA MET A 15 2.38 -2.14 4.07
C MET A 15 1.23 -3.01 3.55
N ASN A 16 0.59 -3.79 4.42
CA ASN A 16 -0.68 -4.46 4.08
C ASN A 16 -1.84 -3.44 4.07
N VAL A 17 -3.01 -3.86 3.62
CA VAL A 17 -4.14 -2.94 3.37
C VAL A 17 -4.59 -2.25 4.66
N ASP A 18 -4.80 -3.00 5.75
CA ASP A 18 -5.19 -2.44 7.04
C ASP A 18 -4.16 -1.44 7.60
N LYS A 19 -2.86 -1.70 7.41
CA LYS A 19 -1.82 -0.77 7.85
C LYS A 19 -1.78 0.48 6.99
N LEU A 20 -2.05 0.39 5.69
CA LEU A 20 -2.17 1.56 4.82
C LEU A 20 -3.32 2.46 5.24
N LEU A 21 -4.50 1.88 5.48
CA LEU A 21 -5.69 2.62 5.91
C LEU A 21 -5.45 3.36 7.22
N SER A 22 -5.01 2.64 8.27
CA SER A 22 -4.72 3.24 9.58
C SER A 22 -3.60 4.28 9.53
N THR A 23 -2.59 4.08 8.67
CA THR A 23 -1.51 5.08 8.50
C THR A 23 -2.02 6.31 7.78
N ALA A 24 -2.92 6.16 6.81
CA ALA A 24 -3.49 7.28 6.06
C ALA A 24 -4.46 8.13 6.87
N GLU A 25 -5.26 7.52 7.74
CA GLU A 25 -6.06 8.25 8.72
C GLU A 25 -5.18 9.11 9.63
N GLY A 26 -4.05 8.57 10.10
CA GLY A 26 -3.10 9.30 10.94
C GLY A 26 -2.24 10.33 10.20
N GLN A 27 -2.20 10.30 8.86
CA GLN A 27 -1.36 11.16 8.01
C GLN A 27 -2.15 11.82 6.87
N ASN A 28 -3.41 12.20 7.14
CA ASN A 28 -4.32 12.74 6.13
C ASN A 28 -3.88 14.06 5.45
N CYS A 29 -2.85 14.74 5.95
CA CYS A 29 -2.27 15.93 5.31
C CYS A 29 -1.00 15.66 4.51
N LYS A 30 -0.62 14.39 4.31
CA LYS A 30 0.62 13.99 3.63
C LYS A 30 0.35 12.99 2.52
N SER A 31 1.26 12.95 1.56
CA SER A 31 1.37 11.88 0.58
C SER A 31 2.71 11.16 0.76
N TRP A 32 2.73 9.85 0.51
CA TRP A 32 3.97 9.07 0.61
C TRP A 32 3.93 7.86 -0.34
N LYS A 33 5.12 7.44 -0.80
CA LYS A 33 5.27 6.26 -1.65
C LYS A 33 5.07 4.98 -0.85
N CYS A 34 4.22 4.08 -1.34
CA CYS A 34 3.97 2.80 -0.72
C CYS A 34 3.86 1.66 -1.73
N ARG A 35 4.05 0.44 -1.23
CA ARG A 35 3.83 -0.81 -1.95
C ARG A 35 2.83 -1.65 -1.18
N ALA A 36 1.88 -2.23 -1.89
CA ALA A 36 0.88 -3.14 -1.32
C ALA A 36 0.80 -4.41 -2.17
N VAL A 37 0.39 -5.52 -1.54
CA VAL A 37 0.03 -6.75 -2.25
C VAL A 37 -1.38 -7.11 -1.82
N GLY A 38 -2.24 -7.44 -2.77
CA GLY A 38 -3.64 -7.71 -2.47
C GLY A 38 -4.44 -8.17 -3.69
N ILE A 39 -5.75 -8.22 -3.51
CA ILE A 39 -6.71 -8.55 -4.55
C ILE A 39 -7.33 -7.23 -5.04
N LEU A 40 -7.08 -6.89 -6.31
CA LEU A 40 -7.68 -5.77 -7.01
C LEU A 40 -9.03 -6.18 -7.57
N LYS A 41 -10.10 -5.46 -7.20
CA LYS A 41 -11.46 -5.68 -7.70
C LYS A 41 -12.05 -4.37 -8.23
N SER A 42 -12.86 -4.47 -9.29
CA SER A 42 -13.64 -3.35 -9.80
C SER A 42 -15.08 -3.44 -9.30
N VAL A 43 -15.61 -2.36 -8.73
CA VAL A 43 -17.00 -2.23 -8.28
C VAL A 43 -17.54 -0.93 -8.83
N ASN A 44 -18.56 -0.98 -9.68
CA ASN A 44 -19.17 0.19 -10.32
C ASN A 44 -18.15 1.13 -10.98
N GLY A 45 -17.17 0.57 -11.70
CA GLY A 45 -16.12 1.34 -12.39
C GLY A 45 -15.02 1.90 -11.48
N HIS A 46 -15.09 1.66 -10.17
CA HIS A 46 -14.05 2.05 -9.22
C HIS A 46 -13.22 0.84 -8.82
N PHE A 47 -11.91 1.03 -8.65
CA PHE A 47 -11.00 -0.03 -8.26
C PHE A 47 -10.73 -0.02 -6.76
N TYR A 48 -10.66 -1.20 -6.17
CA TYR A 48 -10.40 -1.38 -4.75
C TYR A 48 -9.40 -2.50 -4.50
N LEU A 49 -8.57 -2.32 -3.48
CA LEU A 49 -7.62 -3.32 -3.02
C LEU A 49 -8.08 -3.91 -1.69
N ASN A 50 -8.12 -5.24 -1.64
CA ASN A 50 -8.39 -6.04 -0.45
C ASN A 50 -7.17 -6.90 -0.08
N ASP A 51 -7.06 -7.34 1.17
CA ASP A 51 -5.99 -8.25 1.58
C ASP A 51 -6.14 -9.64 0.94
N ILE A 52 -5.04 -10.38 0.78
CA ILE A 52 -5.01 -11.69 0.09
C ILE A 52 -5.82 -12.76 0.84
N TYR A 53 -5.96 -12.62 2.16
CA TYR A 53 -6.61 -13.59 3.05
C TYR A 53 -8.08 -13.27 3.33
N GLU A 54 -8.63 -12.22 2.74
CA GLU A 54 -10.06 -11.93 2.88
C GLU A 54 -10.87 -12.97 2.10
N GLU A 55 -11.25 -14.03 2.82
CA GLU A 55 -12.17 -15.06 2.37
C GLU A 55 -13.61 -14.53 2.33
N SER A 56 -13.90 -13.50 1.54
CA SER A 56 -15.25 -13.33 0.99
C SER A 56 -15.35 -12.19 0.00
N ASN A 57 -16.11 -12.42 -1.07
CA ASN A 57 -16.72 -11.36 -1.88
C ASN A 57 -17.79 -10.56 -1.10
N LEU A 58 -17.93 -10.76 0.22
CA LEU A 58 -18.95 -10.18 1.09
C LEU A 58 -18.41 -9.01 1.93
N GLU A 59 -17.09 -8.96 2.16
CA GLU A 59 -16.51 -7.83 2.88
C GLU A 59 -16.40 -6.57 2.01
N ALA A 60 -16.73 -5.44 2.62
CA ALA A 60 -16.72 -4.14 1.98
C ALA A 60 -15.35 -3.87 1.33
N PRO A 61 -15.32 -3.28 0.12
CA PRO A 61 -14.06 -2.85 -0.50
C PRO A 61 -13.29 -1.92 0.45
N LYS A 62 -12.02 -2.25 0.72
CA LYS A 62 -11.23 -1.58 1.77
C LYS A 62 -10.54 -0.31 1.29
N LEU A 63 -9.58 -0.44 0.38
CA LEU A 63 -8.75 0.68 -0.06
C LEU A 63 -9.12 1.09 -1.49
N LEU A 64 -9.49 2.36 -1.70
CA LEU A 64 -9.73 2.89 -3.04
C LEU A 64 -8.41 3.00 -3.80
N VAL A 65 -8.43 2.54 -5.05
CA VAL A 65 -7.29 2.53 -5.96
C VAL A 65 -7.61 3.41 -7.16
N SER A 66 -6.80 4.44 -7.37
CA SER A 66 -6.89 5.28 -8.56
C SER A 66 -5.95 4.76 -9.63
N MET A 67 -6.53 4.46 -10.79
CA MET A 67 -5.85 3.95 -11.98
C MET A 67 -5.58 5.04 -13.02
N LEU A 68 -5.69 6.32 -12.63
CA LEU A 68 -5.67 7.48 -13.53
C LEU A 68 -4.45 7.53 -14.47
N TYR A 69 -3.30 7.03 -13.99
CA TYR A 69 -2.03 7.06 -14.72
C TYR A 69 -1.70 5.73 -15.41
N GLN A 70 -2.67 4.83 -15.55
CA GLN A 70 -2.48 3.55 -16.22
C GLN A 70 -3.11 3.65 -17.62
N ASP A 71 -2.27 3.56 -18.64
CA ASP A 71 -2.72 3.61 -20.05
C ASP A 71 -3.56 2.36 -20.41
N ASP A 72 -3.23 1.22 -19.81
CA ASP A 72 -3.92 -0.07 -19.98
C ASP A 72 -4.54 -0.53 -18.66
N ILE A 73 -5.69 0.06 -18.30
CA ILE A 73 -6.47 -0.42 -17.16
C ILE A 73 -7.00 -1.82 -17.47
N PRO A 74 -6.71 -2.85 -16.64
CA PRO A 74 -7.30 -4.17 -16.85
C PRO A 74 -8.83 -4.05 -16.82
N ASN A 75 -9.47 -4.30 -17.97
CA ASN A 75 -10.94 -4.39 -18.10
C ASN A 75 -11.48 -5.67 -17.46
N SER A 76 -11.00 -6.00 -16.26
CA SER A 76 -11.34 -7.24 -15.60
C SER A 76 -12.50 -7.00 -14.63
N ILE A 77 -13.66 -7.52 -15.03
CA ILE A 77 -14.78 -7.82 -14.12
C ILE A 77 -14.31 -8.76 -13.00
N LEU A 78 -13.24 -9.53 -13.23
CA LEU A 78 -12.72 -10.52 -12.30
C LEU A 78 -11.67 -9.93 -11.35
N PRO A 79 -11.72 -10.28 -10.06
CA PRO A 79 -10.66 -9.94 -9.11
C PRO A 79 -9.30 -10.48 -9.57
N MET A 80 -8.26 -9.66 -9.46
CA MET A 80 -6.88 -10.00 -9.85
C MET A 80 -5.95 -9.87 -8.66
N THR A 81 -5.04 -10.82 -8.46
CA THR A 81 -4.00 -10.65 -7.47
C THR A 81 -2.89 -9.75 -8.03
N VAL A 82 -2.56 -8.70 -7.29
CA VAL A 82 -1.65 -7.66 -7.74
C VAL A 82 -0.65 -7.28 -6.67
N GLN A 83 0.47 -6.75 -7.12
CA GLN A 83 1.35 -5.93 -6.35
C GLN A 83 1.31 -4.51 -6.92
N LEU A 84 0.92 -3.56 -6.08
CA LEU A 84 0.80 -2.16 -6.45
C LEU A 84 1.96 -1.36 -5.88
N PHE A 85 2.44 -0.40 -6.66
CA PHE A 85 3.33 0.66 -6.19
C PHE A 85 2.71 1.99 -6.57
N GLY A 86 2.75 2.93 -5.64
CA GLY A 86 2.17 4.23 -5.88
C GLY A 86 2.29 5.16 -4.70
N ILE A 87 1.47 6.20 -4.74
CA ILE A 87 1.42 7.25 -3.73
C ILE A 87 0.13 7.11 -2.95
N MET A 88 0.25 6.91 -1.64
CA MET A 88 -0.89 6.98 -0.74
C MET A 88 -1.18 8.45 -0.42
N GLN A 89 -2.45 8.84 -0.47
CA GLN A 89 -2.90 10.18 -0.15
C GLN A 89 -4.32 10.19 0.40
N TRP A 90 -4.69 11.27 1.06
CA TRP A 90 -6.04 11.54 1.53
C TRP A 90 -6.65 12.69 0.71
N ILE A 91 -7.80 12.46 0.10
CA ILE A 91 -8.58 13.52 -0.58
C ILE A 91 -9.85 13.77 0.24
N GLU A 92 -10.71 12.75 0.32
CA GLU A 92 -11.87 12.68 1.22
C GLU A 92 -11.89 11.37 2.02
N LYS A 93 -11.19 10.37 1.48
CA LYS A 93 -10.97 9.03 1.99
C LYS A 93 -9.55 8.61 1.57
N PRO A 94 -8.99 7.54 2.16
CA PRO A 94 -7.71 6.99 1.73
C PRO A 94 -7.76 6.53 0.27
N VAL A 95 -6.84 7.03 -0.56
CA VAL A 95 -6.70 6.65 -1.98
C VAL A 95 -5.25 6.30 -2.28
N LEU A 96 -5.04 5.15 -2.91
CA LEU A 96 -3.76 4.78 -3.51
C LEU A 96 -3.74 5.20 -4.98
N LEU A 97 -2.96 6.22 -5.31
CA LEU A 97 -2.65 6.58 -6.70
C LEU A 97 -1.61 5.64 -7.25
N VAL A 98 -1.97 4.81 -8.22
CA VAL A 98 -1.08 3.76 -8.70
C VAL A 98 -0.19 4.25 -9.82
N GLU A 99 1.12 4.04 -9.63
CA GLU A 99 2.15 4.31 -10.62
C GLU A 99 2.55 3.02 -11.35
N ILE A 100 2.64 1.90 -10.64
CA ILE A 100 3.03 0.60 -11.20
C ILE A 100 2.08 -0.50 -10.72
N ILE A 101 1.61 -1.29 -11.67
CA ILE A 101 0.79 -2.49 -11.42
C ILE A 101 1.55 -3.70 -11.90
N HIS A 102 1.76 -4.65 -10.99
CA HIS A 102 2.27 -5.95 -11.34
C HIS A 102 1.21 -7.00 -11.01
N VAL A 103 0.58 -7.53 -12.06
CA VAL A 103 -0.33 -8.67 -11.93
C VAL A 103 0.51 -9.91 -11.62
N ILE A 104 0.15 -10.63 -10.56
CA ILE A 104 0.88 -11.80 -10.07
C ILE A 104 -0.10 -12.94 -9.80
N ASN A 105 0.38 -14.18 -9.81
CA ASN A 105 -0.47 -15.30 -9.42
C ASN A 105 -0.68 -15.34 -7.89
N PRO A 106 -1.77 -15.98 -7.40
CA PRO A 106 -2.09 -16.01 -5.97
C PRO A 106 -0.97 -16.57 -5.09
N ARG A 107 -0.26 -17.61 -5.56
CA ARG A 107 0.85 -18.23 -4.82
C ARG A 107 2.01 -17.27 -4.62
N MET A 108 2.39 -16.52 -5.66
CA MET A 108 3.41 -15.49 -5.59
C MET A 108 3.01 -14.39 -4.61
N ALA A 109 1.75 -13.98 -4.63
CA ALA A 109 1.26 -12.92 -3.77
C ALA A 109 1.36 -13.29 -2.29
N VAL A 110 0.94 -14.50 -1.91
CA VAL A 110 1.12 -15.04 -0.55
C VAL A 110 2.60 -15.06 -0.16
N ASN A 111 3.47 -15.56 -1.04
CA ASN A 111 4.91 -15.62 -0.76
C ASN A 111 5.51 -14.22 -0.56
N ILE A 112 5.18 -13.27 -1.45
CA ILE A 112 5.67 -11.88 -1.37
C ILE A 112 5.15 -11.22 -0.09
N GLN A 113 3.87 -11.35 0.23
CA GLN A 113 3.28 -10.80 1.45
C GLN A 113 3.98 -11.34 2.69
N ASN A 114 4.20 -12.65 2.76
CA ASN A 114 4.91 -13.28 3.87
C ASN A 114 6.34 -12.75 4.00
N SER A 115 7.12 -12.78 2.91
CA SER A 115 8.51 -12.31 2.91
C SER A 115 8.63 -10.84 3.32
N LEU A 116 7.80 -9.96 2.76
CA LEU A 116 7.85 -8.54 3.08
C LEU A 116 7.41 -8.26 4.52
N SER A 117 6.38 -8.98 5.00
CA SER A 117 5.92 -8.85 6.39
C SER A 117 7.00 -9.31 7.37
N SER A 118 7.71 -10.40 7.07
CA SER A 118 8.87 -10.86 7.86
C SER A 118 9.99 -9.81 7.90
N ILE A 119 10.30 -9.19 6.76
CA ILE A 119 11.32 -8.13 6.67
C ILE A 119 10.91 -6.92 7.53
N VAL A 120 9.67 -6.44 7.39
CA VAL A 120 9.17 -5.30 8.18
C VAL A 120 9.19 -5.60 9.68
N ASN A 121 8.76 -6.80 10.07
CA ASN A 121 8.78 -7.21 11.47
C ASN A 121 10.20 -7.33 12.01
N TYR A 122 11.14 -7.87 11.22
CA TYR A 122 12.55 -7.93 11.57
C TYR A 122 13.11 -6.52 11.84
N TYR A 123 12.90 -5.56 10.94
CA TYR A 123 13.37 -4.19 11.12
C TYR A 123 12.67 -3.46 12.28
N ARG A 124 11.38 -3.73 12.52
CA ARG A 124 10.65 -3.16 13.65
C ARG A 124 11.21 -3.66 14.99
N ASN A 125 11.53 -4.94 15.09
CA ASN A 125 12.00 -5.57 16.32
C ASN A 125 13.50 -5.33 16.58
N ASN A 126 14.30 -5.18 15.52
CA ASN A 126 15.75 -4.99 15.61
C ASN A 126 16.20 -3.54 15.39
N LYS A 127 15.28 -2.57 15.40
CA LYS A 127 15.66 -1.16 15.36
C LYS A 127 16.52 -0.88 16.61
N PRO A 128 17.82 -0.56 16.50
CA PRO A 128 18.58 -0.15 17.65
C PRO A 128 17.90 1.08 18.25
N LEU A 129 17.78 1.11 19.58
CA LEU A 129 17.46 2.33 20.32
C LEU A 129 18.55 3.36 19.99
N LEU A 130 18.41 4.10 18.89
CA LEU A 130 19.07 5.38 18.72
C LEU A 130 18.40 6.36 19.70
N LYS A 131 18.69 6.14 20.99
CA LYS A 131 18.72 7.19 22.00
C LYS A 131 19.88 8.09 21.61
N ASN A 132 19.65 8.95 20.62
CA ASN A 132 20.49 10.13 20.51
C ASN A 132 20.05 11.05 21.64
N LYS A 133 20.87 11.01 22.69
CA LYS A 133 21.04 12.07 23.67
C LYS A 133 21.03 13.41 22.95
N CYS A 134 19.93 14.16 23.05
CA CYS A 134 20.04 15.61 23.13
C CYS A 134 20.49 15.91 24.57
N GLU A 135 21.79 15.69 24.84
CA GLU A 135 22.44 16.24 26.02
C GLU A 135 23.36 17.38 25.56
N LYS A 136 23.01 18.55 26.09
CA LYS A 136 23.70 19.85 26.13
C LYS A 136 23.49 20.78 24.93
#